data_AF-A0A9E2ATS0-F1
#
_entry.id   AF-A0A9E2ATS0-F1
#
_cell.length_a   1.000
_cell.length_b   1.000
_cell.length_c   1.000
_cell.angle_alpha   90.00
_cell.angle_beta   90.00
_cell.angle_gamma   90.00
#
_symmetry.space_group_name_H-M   'P 1'
#
loop_
_entity.id
_entity.type
_entity.pdbx_description
1 polymer ?
#
loop_
_entity_poly.entity_id
_entity_poly.type
_entity_poly.pdbx_seq_one_letter_code
_entity_poly.pdbx_strand_id
1 'polypeptide(L)'
;MNYLKRTFVLFLGLAFVYSCKEESAIAKKEEVKQWFKGNLHTHSYWSDGDEFPEVIMEWYKSKGYHFLALSDHNTLAEGEKWITIKEDSIYQKAFKKYLEDYGSDWVAYKLDSDKIKVKLKTFNQYRSRFEEAGKFLAIQSEEITDSFEDKPIHMNVTNVEYRIDPKGGGSVAEVLQNNLDQVFGQREDTGTPMFPHVNHPNFGYGVALEDMISLKGERFFEVYNGHPMVHNMGDSTHISTENIWDLINISYVENKKPIMYGLATDDSHHYHRKGSEWSNAGRGWVMVQADTLS
;
A
#
# COMPACT_ATOMS: atom_id res chain seq x y z
N MET A 1 -30.77 -31.51 -97.68
CA MET A 1 -29.58 -32.38 -97.81
C MET A 1 -28.37 -31.53 -97.45
N ASN A 2 -27.90 -31.53 -96.21
CA ASN A 2 -27.17 -32.59 -95.49
C ASN A 2 -25.69 -32.21 -95.39
N TYR A 3 -25.16 -32.39 -94.19
CA TYR A 3 -23.75 -32.35 -93.75
C TYR A 3 -23.17 -31.02 -93.25
N LEU A 4 -23.38 -30.80 -91.95
CA LEU A 4 -22.36 -30.65 -90.89
C LEU A 4 -21.01 -30.02 -91.31
N LYS A 5 -20.74 -28.80 -90.81
CA LYS A 5 -19.41 -28.41 -90.33
C LYS A 5 -19.53 -27.90 -88.91
N ARG A 6 -18.90 -28.63 -87.98
CA ARG A 6 -18.73 -28.26 -86.58
C ARG A 6 -17.69 -27.14 -86.50
N THR A 7 -18.05 -26.02 -85.87
CA THR A 7 -17.08 -25.05 -85.36
C THR A 7 -17.27 -24.96 -83.86
N PHE A 8 -16.27 -25.40 -83.13
CA PHE A 8 -16.18 -25.34 -81.66
C PHE A 8 -15.81 -23.90 -81.29
N VAL A 9 -16.67 -23.21 -80.55
CA VAL A 9 -16.34 -21.91 -79.93
C VAL A 9 -16.14 -22.17 -78.44
N LEU A 10 -14.90 -22.05 -77.99
CA LEU A 10 -14.51 -22.14 -76.59
C LEU A 10 -14.95 -20.86 -75.86
N PHE A 11 -15.90 -20.95 -74.93
CA PHE A 11 -16.19 -19.89 -73.97
C PHE A 11 -15.22 -20.01 -72.80
N LEU A 12 -14.30 -19.05 -72.65
CA LEU A 12 -13.52 -18.88 -71.42
C LEU A 12 -14.45 -18.31 -70.34
N GLY A 13 -14.75 -19.12 -69.32
CA GLY A 13 -15.41 -18.65 -68.10
C GLY A 13 -14.41 -17.91 -67.21
N LEU A 14 -14.67 -16.63 -66.94
CA LEU A 14 -14.00 -15.89 -65.87
C LEU A 14 -14.50 -16.42 -64.52
N ALA A 15 -13.66 -17.14 -63.79
CA ALA A 15 -13.92 -17.48 -62.39
C ALA A 15 -13.46 -16.30 -61.52
N PHE A 16 -14.42 -15.51 -61.00
CA PHE A 16 -14.15 -14.56 -59.93
C PHE A 16 -13.96 -15.34 -58.62
N VAL A 17 -12.70 -15.49 -58.19
CA VAL A 17 -12.38 -16.03 -56.88
C VAL A 17 -12.58 -14.90 -55.86
N TYR A 18 -13.74 -14.88 -55.20
CA TYR A 18 -13.91 -14.07 -54.00
C TYR A 18 -13.01 -14.65 -52.90
N SER A 19 -11.86 -14.02 -52.70
CA SER A 19 -11.02 -14.29 -51.53
C SER A 19 -11.74 -13.73 -50.30
N CYS A 20 -12.39 -14.60 -49.52
CA CYS A 20 -12.72 -14.29 -48.14
C CYS A 20 -11.42 -14.03 -47.40
N LYS A 21 -11.09 -12.75 -47.16
CA LYS A 21 -10.15 -12.39 -46.10
C LYS A 21 -10.83 -12.80 -44.80
N GLU A 22 -10.39 -13.90 -44.21
CA GLU A 22 -10.52 -14.06 -42.76
C GLU A 22 -9.77 -12.89 -42.14
N GLU A 23 -10.52 -11.88 -41.67
CA GLU A 23 -10.03 -11.06 -40.59
C GLU A 23 -9.76 -12.02 -39.44
N SER A 24 -8.49 -12.35 -39.22
CA SER A 24 -8.09 -12.93 -37.95
C SER A 24 -8.50 -11.92 -36.89
N ALA A 25 -9.64 -12.17 -36.25
CA ALA A 25 -9.93 -11.58 -34.98
C ALA A 25 -8.71 -11.92 -34.11
N ILE A 26 -7.84 -10.93 -33.91
CA ILE A 26 -6.85 -11.00 -32.84
C ILE A 26 -7.72 -11.09 -31.60
N ALA A 27 -7.96 -12.31 -31.14
CA ALA A 27 -8.58 -12.55 -29.85
C ALA A 27 -7.74 -11.73 -28.87
N LYS A 28 -8.32 -10.66 -28.32
CA LYS A 28 -7.73 -10.01 -27.15
C LYS A 28 -7.53 -11.14 -26.16
N LYS A 29 -6.27 -11.51 -25.94
CA LYS A 29 -5.92 -12.45 -24.89
C LYS A 29 -6.48 -11.82 -23.63
N GLU A 30 -7.53 -12.40 -23.05
CA GLU A 30 -8.03 -11.95 -21.74
C GLU A 30 -6.81 -11.97 -20.81
N GLU A 31 -6.38 -10.79 -20.38
CA GLU A 31 -5.35 -10.71 -19.36
C GLU A 31 -5.94 -11.33 -18.11
N VAL A 32 -5.39 -12.49 -17.73
CA VAL A 32 -5.86 -13.25 -16.59
C VAL A 32 -5.45 -12.48 -15.35
N LYS A 33 -6.38 -11.67 -14.84
CA LYS A 33 -6.21 -10.94 -13.59
C LYS A 33 -6.09 -11.88 -12.41
N GLN A 34 -5.18 -11.56 -11.51
CA GLN A 34 -4.91 -12.31 -10.28
C GLN A 34 -5.16 -11.43 -9.06
N TRP A 35 -5.55 -12.06 -7.96
CA TRP A 35 -5.75 -11.37 -6.69
C TRP A 35 -4.45 -11.40 -5.88
N PHE A 36 -3.97 -10.23 -5.50
CA PHE A 36 -2.79 -10.03 -4.67
C PHE A 36 -3.21 -9.49 -3.30
N LYS A 37 -2.85 -10.24 -2.26
CA LYS A 37 -3.00 -9.84 -0.86
C LYS A 37 -1.84 -8.92 -0.45
N GLY A 38 -2.09 -7.81 0.23
CA GLY A 38 -1.02 -6.99 0.79
C GLY A 38 -1.43 -6.16 2.00
N ASN A 39 -0.46 -5.56 2.66
CA ASN A 39 -0.70 -4.59 3.74
C ASN A 39 -0.01 -3.27 3.39
N LEU A 40 -0.67 -2.15 3.70
CA LEU A 40 -0.25 -0.80 3.32
C LEU A 40 0.12 0.11 4.50
N HIS A 41 -0.03 -0.39 5.73
CA HIS A 41 0.22 0.38 6.94
C HIS A 41 0.76 -0.54 8.04
N THR A 42 2.05 -0.40 8.35
CA THR A 42 2.76 -1.15 9.39
C THR A 42 4.11 -0.48 9.67
N HIS A 43 4.61 -0.64 10.90
CA HIS A 43 5.76 0.11 11.43
C HIS A 43 6.93 -0.79 11.81
N SER A 44 8.14 -0.25 11.73
CA SER A 44 9.40 -0.91 12.06
C SER A 44 10.20 -0.08 13.07
N TYR A 45 11.43 -0.51 13.36
CA TYR A 45 12.38 0.30 14.12
C TYR A 45 12.78 1.64 13.45
N TRP A 46 12.35 1.91 12.21
CA TRP A 46 12.55 3.21 11.58
C TRP A 46 11.64 4.30 12.17
N SER A 47 10.49 3.98 12.76
CA SER A 47 9.74 4.87 13.64
C SER A 47 9.66 4.32 15.07
N ASP A 48 8.52 3.77 15.44
CA ASP A 48 8.10 3.38 16.77
C ASP A 48 7.61 1.91 16.84
N GLY A 49 7.69 1.20 15.72
CA GLY A 49 7.60 -0.25 15.69
C GLY A 49 8.74 -0.91 16.48
N ASP A 50 8.53 -2.17 16.84
CA ASP A 50 9.42 -2.92 17.74
C ASP A 50 10.22 -4.03 17.06
N GLU A 51 10.37 -4.02 15.73
CA GLU A 51 11.10 -5.05 14.97
C GLU A 51 11.84 -4.50 13.74
N PHE A 52 12.89 -5.21 13.30
CA PHE A 52 13.68 -4.87 12.12
C PHE A 52 12.85 -5.02 10.83
N PRO A 53 13.01 -4.10 9.85
CA PRO A 53 12.19 -4.11 8.64
C PRO A 53 12.28 -5.45 7.89
N GLU A 54 13.44 -6.11 7.88
CA GLU A 54 13.64 -7.41 7.23
C GLU A 54 12.84 -8.53 7.88
N VAL A 55 12.78 -8.55 9.21
CA VAL A 55 12.03 -9.57 9.96
C VAL A 55 10.53 -9.38 9.72
N ILE A 56 10.08 -8.13 9.64
CA ILE A 56 8.70 -7.79 9.29
C ILE A 56 8.39 -8.24 7.85
N MET A 57 9.25 -7.91 6.88
CA MET A 57 9.11 -8.32 5.48
C MET A 57 9.00 -9.85 5.34
N GLU A 58 9.88 -10.59 6.00
CA GLU A 58 9.85 -12.06 6.02
C GLU A 58 8.55 -12.59 6.65
N TRP A 59 8.06 -11.97 7.72
CA TRP A 59 6.80 -12.38 8.35
C TRP A 59 5.64 -12.27 7.36
N TYR A 60 5.46 -11.13 6.68
CA TYR A 60 4.36 -10.97 5.73
C TYR A 60 4.52 -11.89 4.52
N LYS A 61 5.72 -11.96 3.93
CA LYS A 61 6.02 -12.83 2.79
C LYS A 61 5.71 -14.30 3.11
N SER A 62 6.16 -14.80 4.26
CA SER A 62 5.91 -16.18 4.70
C SER A 62 4.44 -16.47 5.06
N LYS A 63 3.60 -15.44 5.21
CA LYS A 63 2.16 -15.54 5.49
C LYS A 63 1.27 -15.35 4.25
N GLY A 64 1.86 -15.43 3.05
CA GLY A 64 1.12 -15.38 1.79
C GLY A 64 0.66 -13.98 1.40
N TYR A 65 1.30 -12.94 1.94
CA TYR A 65 1.18 -11.60 1.39
C TYR A 65 2.08 -11.50 0.15
N HIS A 66 1.64 -10.70 -0.81
CA HIS A 66 2.28 -10.47 -2.10
C HIS A 66 2.88 -9.06 -2.18
N PHE A 67 2.47 -8.13 -1.33
CA PHE A 67 3.12 -6.84 -1.23
C PHE A 67 3.04 -6.28 0.19
N LEU A 68 4.03 -5.47 0.54
CA LEU A 68 4.09 -4.77 1.81
C LEU A 68 4.58 -3.34 1.61
N ALA A 69 3.93 -2.40 2.29
CA ALA A 69 4.46 -1.09 2.58
C ALA A 69 4.86 -1.01 4.06
N LEU A 70 6.12 -0.69 4.33
CA LEU A 70 6.56 -0.21 5.64
C LEU A 70 6.37 1.30 5.63
N SER A 71 5.50 1.82 6.49
CA SER A 71 5.04 3.21 6.48
C SER A 71 5.45 3.93 7.75
N ASP A 72 6.73 3.84 8.12
CA ASP A 72 7.25 4.44 9.34
C ASP A 72 6.95 5.96 9.40
N HIS A 73 6.60 6.45 10.60
CA HIS A 73 6.21 7.84 10.84
C HIS A 73 7.25 8.88 10.40
N ASN A 74 6.84 9.79 9.53
CA ASN A 74 7.59 10.97 9.07
C ASN A 74 9.04 10.66 8.69
N THR A 75 9.27 9.50 8.09
CA THR A 75 10.60 9.05 7.75
C THR A 75 10.57 8.06 6.60
N LEU A 76 11.65 8.04 5.84
CA LEU A 76 11.95 6.96 4.91
C LEU A 76 13.13 6.18 5.48
N ALA A 77 13.19 4.89 5.16
CA ALA A 77 14.30 4.02 5.54
C ALA A 77 15.56 4.35 4.73
N GLU A 78 16.16 5.51 5.00
CA GLU A 78 17.27 6.09 4.26
C GLU A 78 18.36 6.62 5.20
N GLY A 79 19.59 6.65 4.69
CA GLY A 79 20.75 7.08 5.45
C GLY A 79 21.17 6.10 6.55
N GLU A 80 21.94 6.60 7.51
CA GLU A 80 22.47 5.81 8.63
C GLU A 80 21.64 6.04 9.89
N LYS A 81 20.97 5.00 10.38
CA LYS A 81 20.27 5.00 11.67
C LYS A 81 20.73 3.83 12.53
N TRP A 82 21.06 4.12 13.78
CA TRP A 82 21.40 3.12 14.81
C TRP A 82 20.35 3.15 15.91
N ILE A 83 19.84 1.98 16.27
CA ILE A 83 18.96 1.81 17.42
C ILE A 83 19.70 1.14 18.56
N THR A 84 19.21 1.31 19.79
CA THR A 84 19.66 0.55 20.94
C THR A 84 18.63 -0.52 21.27
N ILE A 85 19.04 -1.78 21.32
CA ILE A 85 18.13 -2.89 21.68
C ILE A 85 17.73 -2.75 23.15
N LYS A 86 16.43 -2.79 23.41
CA LYS A 86 15.86 -2.69 24.77
C LYS A 86 16.42 -3.81 25.66
N GLU A 87 16.67 -3.49 26.92
CA GLU A 87 17.28 -4.44 27.88
C GLU A 87 16.35 -5.61 28.27
N ASP A 88 15.04 -5.46 28.07
CA ASP A 88 14.07 -6.54 28.29
C ASP A 88 14.46 -7.78 27.48
N SER A 89 14.48 -8.92 28.18
CA SER A 89 14.90 -10.22 27.67
C SER A 89 14.23 -10.64 26.36
N ILE A 90 13.00 -10.17 26.08
CA ILE A 90 12.31 -10.50 24.84
C ILE A 90 13.02 -9.90 23.62
N TYR A 91 13.49 -8.66 23.72
CA TYR A 91 14.20 -7.96 22.65
C TYR A 91 15.65 -8.45 22.54
N GLN A 92 16.30 -8.76 23.65
CA GLN A 92 17.64 -9.37 23.64
C GLN A 92 17.63 -10.73 22.92
N LYS A 93 16.61 -11.56 23.18
CA LYS A 93 16.39 -12.83 22.47
C LYS A 93 16.05 -12.61 21.00
N ALA A 94 15.21 -11.62 20.69
CA ALA A 94 14.87 -11.27 19.33
C ALA A 94 16.09 -10.82 18.52
N PHE A 95 16.93 -9.95 19.08
CA PHE A 95 18.19 -9.55 18.46
C PHE A 95 19.11 -10.76 18.23
N LYS A 96 19.24 -11.65 19.22
CA LYS A 96 20.04 -12.88 19.05
C LYS A 96 19.52 -13.72 17.88
N LYS A 97 18.20 -13.89 17.78
CA LYS A 97 17.56 -14.58 16.65
C LYS A 97 17.80 -13.86 15.33
N TYR A 98 17.68 -12.53 15.28
CA TYR A 98 17.98 -11.74 14.09
C TYR A 98 19.44 -11.94 13.64
N LEU A 99 20.40 -11.95 14.56
CA LEU A 99 21.80 -12.24 14.24
C LEU A 99 22.00 -13.68 13.74
N GLU A 100 21.32 -14.66 14.34
CA GLU A 100 21.36 -16.07 13.91
C GLU A 100 20.75 -16.27 12.50
N ASP A 101 19.61 -15.63 12.21
CA ASP A 101 18.88 -15.80 10.96
C ASP A 101 19.54 -15.04 9.79
N TYR A 102 20.12 -13.86 10.04
CA TYR A 102 20.64 -12.98 8.98
C TYR A 102 22.17 -13.00 8.86
N GLY A 103 22.88 -13.45 9.89
CA GLY A 103 24.33 -13.56 9.91
C GLY A 103 25.07 -12.24 10.14
N SER A 104 26.33 -12.34 10.57
CA SER A 104 27.19 -11.18 10.90
C SER A 104 27.55 -10.31 9.69
N ASP A 105 27.51 -10.87 8.48
CA ASP A 105 27.80 -10.12 7.25
C ASP A 105 26.65 -9.16 6.90
N TRP A 106 25.43 -9.50 7.35
CA TRP A 106 24.26 -8.65 7.20
C TRP A 106 24.11 -7.72 8.40
N VAL A 107 24.14 -8.25 9.62
CA VAL A 107 23.81 -7.51 10.84
C VAL A 107 25.01 -6.71 11.34
N ALA A 108 24.99 -5.40 11.08
CA ALA A 108 25.99 -4.48 11.63
C ALA A 108 25.56 -4.02 13.03
N TYR A 109 26.29 -4.47 14.06
CA TYR A 109 26.04 -4.10 15.45
C TYR A 109 27.34 -3.79 16.20
N LYS A 110 27.22 -3.06 17.32
CA LYS A 110 28.32 -2.75 18.24
C LYS A 110 27.83 -2.76 19.68
N LEU A 111 28.74 -3.01 20.61
CA LEU A 111 28.51 -2.81 22.04
C LEU A 111 28.96 -1.39 22.40
N ASP A 112 28.07 -0.63 23.02
CA ASP A 112 28.33 0.71 23.55
C ASP A 112 27.85 0.78 25.00
N SER A 113 28.79 0.83 25.94
CA SER A 113 28.50 0.84 27.38
C SER A 113 27.55 -0.30 27.81
N ASP A 114 27.88 -1.53 27.41
CA ASP A 114 27.10 -2.77 27.59
C ASP A 114 25.73 -2.82 26.90
N LYS A 115 25.38 -1.80 26.10
CA LYS A 115 24.16 -1.78 25.28
C LYS A 115 24.45 -2.21 23.86
N ILE A 116 23.58 -3.06 23.32
CA ILE A 116 23.67 -3.49 21.92
C ILE A 116 23.08 -2.38 21.04
N LYS A 117 23.91 -1.81 20.16
CA LYS A 117 23.47 -0.90 19.10
C LYS A 117 23.50 -1.61 17.75
N VAL A 118 22.42 -1.52 17.00
CA VAL A 118 22.27 -2.16 15.69
C VAL A 118 21.96 -1.11 14.64
N LYS A 119 22.66 -1.16 13.50
CA LYS A 119 22.40 -0.30 12.36
C LYS A 119 21.22 -0.86 11.57
N LEU A 120 20.21 -0.05 11.33
CA LEU A 120 19.05 -0.43 10.53
C LEU A 120 19.42 -0.52 9.04
N LYS A 121 18.74 -1.40 8.31
CA LYS A 121 18.84 -1.47 6.85
C LYS A 121 17.94 -0.46 6.18
N THR A 122 18.44 0.13 5.09
CA THR A 122 17.67 1.05 4.25
C THR A 122 16.67 0.30 3.37
N PHE A 123 15.68 1.03 2.82
CA PHE A 123 14.69 0.49 1.90
C PHE A 123 15.32 -0.32 0.78
N ASN A 124 16.30 0.25 0.07
CA ASN A 124 17.00 -0.44 -1.00
C ASN A 124 17.68 -1.74 -0.54
N GLN A 125 18.23 -1.78 0.68
CA GLN A 125 18.88 -2.97 1.21
C GLN A 125 17.86 -4.09 1.47
N TYR A 126 16.80 -3.83 2.24
CA TYR A 126 15.82 -4.88 2.52
C TYR A 126 14.97 -5.23 1.29
N ARG A 127 14.60 -4.26 0.45
CA ARG A 127 13.93 -4.50 -0.83
C ARG A 127 14.71 -5.48 -1.68
N SER A 128 16.02 -5.26 -1.87
CA SER A 128 16.87 -6.14 -2.68
C SER A 128 16.93 -7.59 -2.18
N ARG A 129 16.62 -7.83 -0.90
CA ARG A 129 16.65 -9.16 -0.27
C ARG A 129 15.31 -9.89 -0.38
N PHE A 130 14.19 -9.19 -0.28
CA PHE A 130 12.86 -9.80 -0.17
C PHE A 130 12.01 -9.70 -1.44
N GLU A 131 12.20 -8.63 -2.22
CA GLU A 131 11.47 -8.44 -3.45
C GLU A 131 11.77 -9.57 -4.43
N GLU A 132 10.71 -10.13 -4.98
CA GLU A 132 10.77 -11.25 -5.90
C GLU A 132 9.70 -11.05 -6.96
N ALA A 133 10.14 -10.86 -8.21
CA ALA A 133 9.26 -10.55 -9.33
C ALA A 133 8.09 -11.55 -9.42
N GLY A 134 6.87 -11.02 -9.44
CA GLY A 134 5.65 -11.83 -9.50
C GLY A 134 5.28 -12.58 -8.21
N LYS A 135 6.05 -12.43 -7.12
CA LYS A 135 5.76 -13.11 -5.84
C LYS A 135 5.67 -12.18 -4.63
N PHE A 136 6.56 -11.21 -4.51
CA PHE A 136 6.57 -10.28 -3.38
C PHE A 136 7.11 -8.91 -3.77
N LEU A 137 6.34 -7.84 -3.56
CA LEU A 137 6.71 -6.46 -3.87
C LEU A 137 6.92 -5.66 -2.58
N ALA A 138 8.06 -4.97 -2.47
CA ALA A 138 8.32 -4.01 -1.40
C ALA A 138 8.01 -2.61 -1.91
N ILE A 139 7.06 -1.91 -1.29
CA ILE A 139 6.65 -0.58 -1.73
C ILE A 139 7.20 0.45 -0.74
N GLN A 140 7.90 1.47 -1.26
CA GLN A 140 8.37 2.58 -0.43
C GLN A 140 7.18 3.41 -0.01
N SER A 141 7.02 3.63 1.30
CA SER A 141 5.89 4.34 1.86
C SER A 141 6.29 5.10 3.10
N GLU A 142 5.43 6.03 3.50
CA GLU A 142 5.58 6.87 4.68
C GLU A 142 4.19 7.08 5.30
N GLU A 143 4.13 7.12 6.63
CA GLU A 143 2.98 7.72 7.32
C GLU A 143 3.30 9.18 7.68
N ILE A 144 2.56 10.10 7.07
CA ILE A 144 2.57 11.50 7.45
C ILE A 144 1.71 11.63 8.71
N THR A 145 2.38 11.67 9.85
CA THR A 145 1.77 11.94 11.16
C THR A 145 1.79 13.44 11.45
N ASP A 146 0.60 14.01 11.58
CA ASP A 146 0.35 15.44 11.84
C ASP A 146 -0.70 15.59 12.94
N SER A 147 -1.01 16.82 13.32
CA SER A 147 -2.09 17.10 14.27
C SER A 147 -2.71 18.48 14.06
N PHE A 148 -3.92 18.63 14.59
CA PHE A 148 -4.54 19.94 14.77
C PHE A 148 -5.10 20.01 16.18
N GLU A 149 -4.61 20.96 16.98
CA GLU A 149 -4.86 21.01 18.42
C GLU A 149 -4.49 19.66 19.10
N ASP A 150 -5.43 18.99 19.75
CA ASP A 150 -5.26 17.68 20.38
C ASP A 150 -5.66 16.50 19.49
N LYS A 151 -6.09 16.76 18.24
CA LYS A 151 -6.56 15.75 17.30
C LYS A 151 -5.40 15.16 16.49
N PRO A 152 -5.16 13.84 16.57
CA PRO A 152 -4.17 13.17 15.71
C PRO A 152 -4.72 13.06 14.28
N ILE A 153 -3.89 13.37 13.28
CA ILE A 153 -4.27 13.36 11.86
C ILE A 153 -3.18 12.65 11.07
N HIS A 154 -3.50 11.47 10.57
CA HIS A 154 -2.50 10.62 9.93
C HIS A 154 -2.95 10.25 8.51
N MET A 155 -1.98 10.19 7.59
CA MET A 155 -2.20 9.66 6.26
C MET A 155 -0.97 8.92 5.74
N ASN A 156 -1.19 7.77 5.14
CA ASN A 156 -0.14 7.04 4.45
C ASN A 156 0.00 7.51 3.01
N VAL A 157 1.23 7.49 2.52
CA VAL A 157 1.58 7.71 1.12
C VAL A 157 2.24 6.46 0.59
N THR A 158 1.68 5.88 -0.46
CA THR A 158 2.21 4.68 -1.10
C THR A 158 2.99 5.03 -2.35
N ASN A 159 4.17 4.41 -2.50
CA ASN A 159 5.13 4.59 -3.59
C ASN A 159 5.74 5.99 -3.64
N VAL A 160 6.02 6.56 -2.47
CA VAL A 160 6.62 7.89 -2.27
C VAL A 160 8.09 7.89 -2.72
N GLU A 161 8.52 8.95 -3.39
CA GLU A 161 9.90 9.09 -3.94
C GLU A 161 10.84 9.79 -2.96
N TYR A 162 10.33 10.78 -2.22
CA TYR A 162 11.07 11.48 -1.17
C TYR A 162 10.16 11.84 -0.02
N ARG A 163 10.73 11.93 1.19
CA ARG A 163 10.00 12.22 2.42
C ARG A 163 9.12 13.47 2.27
N ILE A 164 7.89 13.38 2.78
CA ILE A 164 6.95 14.49 2.85
C ILE A 164 6.78 14.90 4.32
N ASP A 165 7.24 16.09 4.68
CA ASP A 165 7.06 16.62 6.03
C ASP A 165 5.60 17.05 6.28
N PRO A 166 5.06 16.82 7.48
CA PRO A 166 3.75 17.34 7.88
C PRO A 166 3.67 18.86 7.69
N LYS A 167 2.66 19.32 6.95
CA LYS A 167 2.50 20.74 6.61
C LYS A 167 1.61 21.51 7.58
N GLY A 168 0.83 20.82 8.42
CA GLY A 168 -0.14 21.43 9.31
C GLY A 168 -1.26 22.17 8.57
N GLY A 169 -2.03 22.96 9.32
CA GLY A 169 -3.19 23.70 8.82
C GLY A 169 -3.97 24.38 9.95
N GLY A 170 -4.95 25.21 9.61
CA GLY A 170 -5.83 25.90 10.54
C GLY A 170 -7.09 25.12 10.93
N SER A 171 -7.24 23.88 10.45
CA SER A 171 -8.31 22.93 10.81
C SER A 171 -7.89 21.51 10.44
N VAL A 172 -8.64 20.50 10.92
CA VAL A 172 -8.42 19.08 10.56
C VAL A 172 -8.47 18.88 9.04
N ALA A 173 -9.51 19.39 8.39
CA ALA A 173 -9.64 19.35 6.93
C ALA A 173 -8.47 20.03 6.20
N GLU A 174 -7.99 21.16 6.70
CA GLU A 174 -6.86 21.88 6.08
C GLU A 174 -5.54 21.12 6.26
N VAL A 175 -5.29 20.50 7.41
CA VAL A 175 -4.12 19.61 7.61
C VAL A 175 -4.14 18.46 6.60
N LEU A 176 -5.27 17.76 6.50
CA LEU A 176 -5.43 16.67 5.53
C LEU A 176 -5.24 17.14 4.09
N GLN A 177 -5.91 18.23 3.70
CA GLN A 177 -5.80 18.76 2.34
C GLN A 177 -4.38 19.20 2.01
N ASN A 178 -3.71 19.90 2.93
CA ASN A 178 -2.34 20.35 2.73
C ASN A 178 -1.38 19.19 2.51
N ASN A 179 -1.53 18.09 3.26
CA ASN A 179 -0.70 16.90 3.11
C ASN A 179 -1.07 16.08 1.85
N LEU A 180 -2.36 15.99 1.49
CA LEU A 180 -2.80 15.44 0.20
C LEU A 180 -2.19 16.19 -0.99
N ASP A 181 -2.20 17.52 -0.95
CA ASP A 181 -1.64 18.38 -1.99
C ASP A 181 -0.12 18.18 -2.15
N GLN A 182 0.61 17.90 -1.05
CA GLN A 182 2.04 17.58 -1.14
C GLN A 182 2.28 16.25 -1.88
N VAL A 183 1.45 15.24 -1.62
CA VAL A 183 1.53 13.94 -2.32
C VAL A 183 1.24 14.11 -3.81
N PHE A 184 0.18 14.84 -4.15
CA PHE A 184 -0.17 15.06 -5.56
C PHE A 184 0.84 15.95 -6.27
N GLY A 185 1.44 16.93 -5.58
CA GLY A 185 2.55 17.71 -6.10
C GLY A 185 3.76 16.84 -6.43
N GLN A 186 4.20 15.98 -5.50
CA GLN A 186 5.29 15.04 -5.75
C GLN A 186 4.95 14.08 -6.91
N ARG A 187 3.72 13.58 -6.97
CA ARG A 187 3.24 12.73 -8.08
C ARG A 187 3.35 13.42 -9.44
N GLU A 188 2.97 14.69 -9.52
CA GLU A 188 3.05 15.47 -10.75
C GLU A 188 4.52 15.74 -11.13
N ASP A 189 5.33 16.16 -10.16
CA ASP A 189 6.74 16.53 -10.38
C ASP A 189 7.60 15.35 -10.83
N THR A 190 7.37 14.16 -10.27
CA THR A 190 8.16 12.95 -10.55
C THR A 190 7.58 12.12 -11.70
N GLY A 191 6.27 12.23 -11.94
CA GLY A 191 5.55 11.32 -12.83
C GLY A 191 5.38 9.90 -12.28
N THR A 192 5.86 9.61 -11.06
CA THR A 192 5.71 8.31 -10.42
C THR A 192 4.26 8.14 -9.94
N PRO A 193 3.59 7.00 -10.23
CA PRO A 193 2.29 6.72 -9.64
C PRO A 193 2.37 6.66 -8.11
N MET A 194 1.65 7.55 -7.45
CA MET A 194 1.52 7.62 -5.99
C MET A 194 0.06 7.76 -5.61
N PHE A 195 -0.30 7.24 -4.45
CA PHE A 195 -1.60 7.55 -3.88
C PHE A 195 -1.52 7.71 -2.35
N PRO A 196 -2.26 8.69 -1.81
CA PRO A 196 -2.48 8.79 -0.38
C PRO A 196 -3.67 7.94 0.06
N HIS A 197 -3.69 7.55 1.34
CA HIS A 197 -4.91 7.15 2.02
C HIS A 197 -4.97 7.76 3.43
N VAL A 198 -6.17 8.16 3.85
CA VAL A 198 -6.38 8.70 5.21
C VAL A 198 -6.43 7.55 6.20
N ASN A 199 -5.66 7.64 7.28
CA ASN A 199 -5.55 6.57 8.26
C ASN A 199 -6.64 6.73 9.33
N HIS A 200 -7.12 5.58 9.82
CA HIS A 200 -7.91 5.38 11.03
C HIS A 200 -8.62 6.64 11.60
N PRO A 201 -9.70 7.17 10.97
CA PRO A 201 -10.33 8.44 11.39
C PRO A 201 -10.77 8.49 12.86
N ASN A 202 -11.16 7.34 13.40
CA ASN A 202 -11.61 7.17 14.78
C ASN A 202 -10.46 6.95 15.79
N PHE A 203 -9.19 7.04 15.38
CA PHE A 203 -8.08 7.13 16.33
C PHE A 203 -8.15 8.47 17.04
N GLY A 204 -8.38 8.46 18.36
CA GLY A 204 -8.65 9.67 19.13
C GLY A 204 -9.85 10.49 18.63
N TYR A 205 -10.69 9.92 17.76
CA TYR A 205 -11.73 10.63 17.01
C TYR A 205 -11.22 11.91 16.32
N GLY A 206 -10.01 11.84 15.77
CA GLY A 206 -9.30 12.99 15.22
C GLY A 206 -9.89 13.55 13.93
N VAL A 207 -10.54 12.72 13.12
CA VAL A 207 -11.07 13.12 11.79
C VAL A 207 -12.58 12.87 11.73
N ALA A 208 -13.36 13.94 11.54
CA ALA A 208 -14.82 13.85 11.44
C ALA A 208 -15.30 13.56 10.00
N LEU A 209 -16.58 13.20 9.87
CA LEU A 209 -17.23 12.98 8.58
C LEU A 209 -17.16 14.24 7.69
N GLU A 210 -17.42 15.41 8.27
CA GLU A 210 -17.45 16.68 7.56
C GLU A 210 -16.06 17.05 7.02
N ASP A 211 -15.00 16.73 7.77
CA ASP A 211 -13.63 16.90 7.32
C ASP A 211 -13.41 16.07 6.04
N MET A 212 -13.74 14.77 6.08
CA MET A 212 -13.60 13.86 4.93
C MET A 212 -14.44 14.26 3.71
N ILE A 213 -15.67 14.75 3.93
CA ILE A 213 -16.53 15.19 2.83
C ILE A 213 -15.91 16.39 2.08
N SER A 214 -15.25 17.28 2.84
CA SER A 214 -14.72 18.55 2.33
C SER A 214 -13.43 18.43 1.50
N LEU A 215 -12.68 17.33 1.64
CA LEU A 215 -11.39 17.10 0.97
C LEU A 215 -11.51 17.09 -0.56
N LYS A 216 -10.40 17.19 -1.28
CA LYS A 216 -10.34 16.99 -2.73
C LYS A 216 -9.14 16.11 -3.09
N GLY A 217 -9.39 15.09 -3.91
CA GLY A 217 -8.37 14.21 -4.48
C GLY A 217 -8.17 12.90 -3.72
N GLU A 218 -8.62 12.83 -2.46
CA GLU A 218 -8.76 11.61 -1.66
C GLU A 218 -9.55 10.52 -2.41
N ARG A 219 -9.02 9.30 -2.41
CA ARG A 219 -9.68 8.14 -3.03
C ARG A 219 -9.68 6.90 -2.16
N PHE A 220 -8.95 6.92 -1.04
CA PHE A 220 -8.76 5.79 -0.16
C PHE A 220 -8.75 6.25 1.30
N PHE A 221 -9.34 5.47 2.18
CA PHE A 221 -9.18 5.62 3.62
C PHE A 221 -9.34 4.29 4.33
N GLU A 222 -8.84 4.20 5.56
CA GLU A 222 -8.97 3.00 6.38
C GLU A 222 -10.38 2.90 6.99
N VAL A 223 -11.18 1.99 6.41
CA VAL A 223 -12.46 1.56 7.00
C VAL A 223 -12.21 0.65 8.20
N TYR A 224 -11.12 -0.12 8.17
CA TYR A 224 -10.67 -0.92 9.30
C TYR A 224 -9.18 -0.73 9.55
N ASN A 225 -8.83 -0.53 10.81
CA ASN A 225 -7.45 -0.53 11.26
C ASN A 225 -7.28 -1.48 12.48
N GLY A 226 -6.25 -2.32 12.44
CA GLY A 226 -5.97 -3.34 13.45
C GLY A 226 -5.35 -2.83 14.76
N HIS A 227 -4.99 -1.56 14.83
CA HIS A 227 -4.43 -0.93 16.01
C HIS A 227 -5.48 -0.88 17.14
N PRO A 228 -5.14 -1.36 18.35
CA PRO A 228 -6.13 -1.62 19.41
C PRO A 228 -6.77 -0.36 20.00
N MET A 229 -6.17 0.81 19.77
CA MET A 229 -6.71 2.11 20.18
C MET A 229 -7.64 2.74 19.12
N VAL A 230 -7.84 2.10 17.97
CA VAL A 230 -8.73 2.64 16.93
C VAL A 230 -10.16 2.17 17.18
N HIS A 231 -11.07 3.13 17.37
CA HIS A 231 -12.49 2.89 17.63
C HIS A 231 -13.28 2.65 16.33
N ASN A 232 -12.91 1.62 15.56
CA ASN A 232 -13.54 1.30 14.26
C ASN A 232 -15.09 1.23 14.36
N MET A 233 -15.63 0.63 15.43
CA MET A 233 -17.07 0.47 15.62
C MET A 233 -17.80 1.74 16.10
N GLY A 234 -17.07 2.82 16.39
CA GLY A 234 -17.62 4.02 17.02
C GLY A 234 -18.13 3.76 18.45
N ASP A 235 -18.96 4.67 18.94
CA ASP A 235 -19.63 4.60 20.24
C ASP A 235 -21.01 5.31 20.21
N SER A 236 -21.57 5.66 21.37
CA SER A 236 -22.88 6.33 21.46
C SER A 236 -22.90 7.75 20.88
N THR A 237 -21.73 8.36 20.69
CA THR A 237 -21.53 9.75 20.26
C THR A 237 -20.74 9.87 18.95
N HIS A 238 -20.02 8.82 18.56
CA HIS A 238 -19.20 8.77 17.36
C HIS A 238 -19.66 7.63 16.45
N ILE A 239 -19.84 7.92 15.17
CA ILE A 239 -20.22 6.91 14.18
C ILE A 239 -19.06 5.96 13.85
N SER A 240 -19.40 4.72 13.47
CA SER A 240 -18.41 3.74 13.01
C SER A 240 -17.74 4.18 11.71
N THR A 241 -16.52 3.70 11.45
CA THR A 241 -15.79 3.96 10.21
C THR A 241 -16.52 3.41 8.96
N GLU A 242 -17.30 2.33 9.12
CA GLU A 242 -18.20 1.82 8.07
C GLU A 242 -19.32 2.83 7.75
N ASN A 243 -19.98 3.41 8.76
CA ASN A 243 -21.00 4.43 8.54
C ASN A 243 -20.40 5.73 7.98
N ILE A 244 -19.19 6.10 8.41
CA ILE A 244 -18.43 7.21 7.81
C ILE A 244 -18.24 6.94 6.31
N TRP A 245 -17.84 5.72 5.93
CA TRP A 245 -17.62 5.36 4.53
C TRP A 245 -18.88 5.54 3.67
N ASP A 246 -20.02 5.04 4.16
CA ASP A 246 -21.29 5.10 3.45
C ASP A 246 -21.72 6.57 3.24
N LEU A 247 -21.63 7.38 4.29
CA LEU A 247 -22.03 8.79 4.25
C LEU A 247 -21.09 9.63 3.36
N ILE A 248 -19.78 9.35 3.38
CA ILE A 248 -18.83 9.95 2.43
C ILE A 248 -19.27 9.65 1.01
N ASN A 249 -19.54 8.38 0.69
CA ASN A 249 -19.87 7.98 -0.68
C ASN A 249 -21.24 8.48 -1.15
N ILE A 250 -22.25 8.55 -0.27
CA ILE A 250 -23.53 9.21 -0.57
C ILE A 250 -23.28 10.67 -0.97
N SER A 251 -22.56 11.41 -0.13
CA SER A 251 -22.19 12.80 -0.42
C SER A 251 -21.39 12.93 -1.71
N TYR A 252 -20.44 12.03 -1.97
CA TYR A 252 -19.59 12.09 -3.15
C TYR A 252 -20.40 11.85 -4.43
N VAL A 253 -21.30 10.87 -4.44
CA VAL A 253 -22.18 10.60 -5.58
C VAL A 253 -23.10 11.79 -5.86
N GLU A 254 -23.74 12.36 -4.83
CA GLU A 254 -24.61 13.54 -4.96
C GLU A 254 -23.86 14.76 -5.53
N ASN A 255 -22.59 14.92 -5.12
CA ASN A 255 -21.72 16.01 -5.55
C ASN A 255 -20.87 15.68 -6.79
N LYS A 256 -21.12 14.55 -7.47
CA LYS A 256 -20.38 14.08 -8.66
C LYS A 256 -18.86 13.96 -8.45
N LYS A 257 -18.44 13.66 -7.22
CA LYS A 257 -17.07 13.27 -6.89
C LYS A 257 -16.83 11.78 -7.21
N PRO A 258 -15.58 11.39 -7.50
CA PRO A 258 -15.22 9.97 -7.57
C PRO A 258 -15.45 9.26 -6.24
N ILE A 259 -15.85 7.99 -6.29
CA ILE A 259 -16.04 7.14 -5.09
C ILE A 259 -14.75 7.04 -4.25
N MET A 260 -14.95 7.07 -2.93
CA MET A 260 -13.96 6.72 -1.92
C MET A 260 -13.92 5.20 -1.74
N TYR A 261 -12.74 4.60 -1.91
CA TYR A 261 -12.51 3.19 -1.62
C TYR A 261 -12.10 2.98 -0.16
N GLY A 262 -12.57 1.89 0.43
CA GLY A 262 -12.17 1.47 1.77
C GLY A 262 -10.95 0.56 1.74
N LEU A 263 -10.04 0.75 2.70
CA LEU A 263 -8.91 -0.13 2.98
C LEU A 263 -9.06 -0.77 4.37
N ALA A 264 -8.49 -1.96 4.52
CA ALA A 264 -8.25 -2.57 5.81
C ALA A 264 -6.76 -2.78 6.01
N THR A 265 -6.23 -2.32 7.13
CA THR A 265 -4.80 -2.44 7.49
C THR A 265 -4.66 -2.93 8.91
N ASP A 266 -3.47 -3.36 9.31
CA ASP A 266 -3.23 -3.76 10.70
C ASP A 266 -2.51 -2.72 11.55
N ASP A 267 -1.74 -1.81 10.93
CA ASP A 267 -1.02 -0.74 11.62
C ASP A 267 -0.14 -1.28 12.75
N SER A 268 0.65 -2.29 12.40
CA SER A 268 1.36 -3.09 13.39
C SER A 268 2.62 -2.42 13.87
N HIS A 269 2.77 -2.43 15.19
CA HIS A 269 3.93 -1.89 15.90
C HIS A 269 4.62 -2.95 16.77
N HIS A 270 3.92 -4.03 17.09
CA HIS A 270 4.34 -5.03 18.07
C HIS A 270 4.39 -6.43 17.44
N TYR A 271 5.61 -6.97 17.36
CA TYR A 271 5.90 -8.27 16.74
C TYR A 271 6.38 -9.30 17.78
N HIS A 272 6.83 -8.84 18.94
CA HIS A 272 7.32 -9.72 20.00
C HIS A 272 6.24 -10.12 21.01
N ARG A 273 5.26 -9.24 21.25
CA ARG A 273 4.12 -9.50 22.16
C ARG A 273 2.85 -9.64 21.35
N LYS A 274 1.97 -10.57 21.75
CA LYS A 274 0.71 -10.85 21.05
C LYS A 274 -0.47 -10.72 22.00
N GLY A 275 -1.55 -10.11 21.55
CA GLY A 275 -2.77 -9.97 22.32
C GLY A 275 -3.59 -8.77 21.88
N SER A 276 -4.83 -8.67 22.35
CA SER A 276 -5.76 -7.59 21.97
C SER A 276 -5.28 -6.20 22.39
N GLU A 277 -4.38 -6.10 23.36
CA GLU A 277 -3.78 -4.84 23.81
C GLU A 277 -2.59 -4.36 22.93
N TRP A 278 -2.05 -5.25 22.08
CA TRP A 278 -0.88 -4.96 21.25
C TRP A 278 -1.31 -4.70 19.81
N SER A 279 -0.65 -3.78 19.11
CA SER A 279 -0.85 -3.60 17.66
C SER A 279 -0.07 -4.66 16.87
N ASN A 280 -0.74 -5.75 16.48
CA ASN A 280 -0.11 -6.93 15.91
C ASN A 280 -0.45 -7.15 14.43
N ALA A 281 0.52 -7.71 13.69
CA ALA A 281 0.40 -8.04 12.27
C ALA A 281 -0.71 -9.06 11.96
N GLY A 282 -1.32 -8.89 10.78
CA GLY A 282 -2.31 -9.80 10.21
C GLY A 282 -3.76 -9.54 10.60
N ARG A 283 -4.08 -8.35 11.15
CA ARG A 283 -5.45 -7.97 11.54
C ARG A 283 -6.27 -7.37 10.41
N GLY A 284 -5.62 -6.70 9.47
CA GLY A 284 -6.21 -6.15 8.26
C GLY A 284 -5.30 -6.38 7.06
N TRP A 285 -5.89 -6.37 5.87
CA TRP A 285 -5.16 -6.45 4.60
C TRP A 285 -6.07 -5.99 3.46
N VAL A 286 -5.45 -5.67 2.34
CA VAL A 286 -6.12 -5.35 1.09
C VAL A 286 -5.95 -6.50 0.09
N MET A 287 -6.95 -6.67 -0.78
CA MET A 287 -6.90 -7.58 -1.92
C MET A 287 -6.99 -6.73 -3.20
N VAL A 288 -6.00 -6.83 -4.07
CA VAL A 288 -5.93 -6.06 -5.32
C VAL A 288 -6.01 -7.02 -6.50
N GLN A 289 -6.92 -6.78 -7.43
CA GLN A 289 -6.99 -7.54 -8.68
C GLN A 289 -6.19 -6.83 -9.76
N ALA A 290 -5.08 -7.44 -10.21
CA ALA A 290 -4.18 -6.86 -11.21
C ALA A 290 -3.68 -7.92 -12.19
N ASP A 291 -3.18 -7.48 -13.35
CA ASP A 291 -2.62 -8.35 -14.38
C ASP A 291 -1.22 -8.87 -13.98
N THR A 292 -0.45 -8.06 -13.25
CA THR A 292 0.90 -8.38 -12.76
C THR A 292 1.15 -7.83 -11.36
N LEU A 293 2.15 -8.40 -10.68
CA LEU A 293 2.72 -7.87 -9.43
C LEU A 293 4.11 -7.27 -9.76
N SER A 294 4.15 -5.93 -9.84
CA SER A 294 5.32 -5.14 -10.28
C SER A 294 5.30 -3.74 -9.70
#